data_AF-A0A5C6ET16-F1
#
_entry.id   AF-A0A5C6ET16-F1
#
_cell.length_a   1.000
_cell.length_b   1.000
_cell.length_c   1.000
_cell.angle_alpha   90.00
_cell.angle_beta   90.00
_cell.angle_gamma   90.00
#
_symmetry.space_group_name_H-M   'P 1'
#
loop_
_entity.id
_entity.type
_entity.pdbx_description
1 polymer ?
#
loop_
_entity_poly.entity_id
_entity_poly.type
_entity_poly.pdbx_seq_one_letter_code
_entity_poly.pdbx_strand_id
1 'polypeptide(L)'
;MNVYDPSPSDVAAWVQLGIPTPWPDQDWDMYVCNGLNDDLILAYANDPSCIQREFFVHCLYQLVGDFTAWSTGNTVLGARIEELLANVDAKSHEDVSKWRDETIALRGGELSFDLNYWVHHLYADQIPDGR
;
A
#
# COMPACT_ATOMS: atom_id res chain seq x y z
N MET A 1 19.88 -0.30 7.14
CA MET A 1 18.73 0.30 6.47
C MET A 1 19.18 0.96 5.19
N ASN A 2 18.95 0.31 4.05
CA ASN A 2 19.00 0.98 2.76
C ASN A 2 17.65 1.67 2.53
N VAL A 3 17.65 2.98 2.32
CA VAL A 3 16.41 3.77 2.19
C VAL A 3 15.83 3.67 0.79
N TYR A 4 16.68 3.65 -0.23
CA TYR A 4 16.30 3.75 -1.64
C TYR A 4 16.09 2.38 -2.33
N ASP A 5 16.42 1.30 -1.63
CA ASP A 5 16.16 -0.08 -2.04
C ASP A 5 16.06 -0.96 -0.77
N PRO A 6 14.97 -0.79 0.01
CA PRO A 6 14.81 -1.46 1.29
C PRO A 6 14.50 -2.95 1.09
N SER A 7 15.30 -3.80 1.74
CA SER A 7 14.99 -5.21 1.91
C SER A 7 13.88 -5.42 2.95
N PRO A 8 13.26 -6.62 3.03
CA PRO A 8 12.32 -6.94 4.10
C PRO A 8 12.89 -6.72 5.51
N SER A 9 14.19 -6.97 5.68
CA SER A 9 14.88 -6.74 6.95
C SER A 9 15.04 -5.25 7.29
N ASP A 10 15.20 -4.39 6.29
CA ASP A 10 15.28 -2.95 6.48
C ASP A 10 13.93 -2.37 6.90
N VAL A 11 12.84 -2.80 6.24
CA VAL A 11 11.47 -2.39 6.59
C VAL A 11 11.09 -2.91 7.98
N ALA A 12 11.38 -4.17 8.29
CA ALA A 12 11.13 -4.73 9.61
C ALA A 12 11.91 -4.01 10.72
N ALA A 13 13.17 -3.62 10.47
CA ALA A 13 13.96 -2.87 11.43
C ALA A 13 13.36 -1.49 11.73
N TRP A 14 12.78 -0.82 10.72
CA TRP A 14 12.05 0.43 10.92
C TRP A 14 10.79 0.25 11.77
N VAL A 15 9.98 -0.78 11.49
CA VAL A 15 8.78 -1.11 12.30
C VAL A 15 9.17 -1.43 13.75
N GLN A 16 10.25 -2.18 13.95
CA GLN A 16 10.75 -2.59 15.27
C GLN A 16 11.22 -1.43 16.15
N LEU A 17 11.37 -0.21 15.62
CA LEU A 17 11.56 0.97 16.46
C LEU A 17 10.41 1.13 17.46
N GLY A 18 9.21 0.65 17.12
CA GLY A 18 8.09 0.55 18.05
C GLY A 18 7.62 1.91 18.59
N ILE A 19 7.91 2.99 17.86
CA ILE A 19 7.53 4.35 18.18
C ILE A 19 7.07 5.06 16.90
N PRO A 20 6.17 6.06 17.01
CA PRO A 20 5.86 6.95 15.89
C PRO A 20 7.15 7.57 15.35
N THR A 21 7.48 7.25 14.10
CA THR A 21 8.73 7.65 13.45
C THR A 21 8.37 8.20 12.07
N PRO A 22 8.95 9.33 11.63
CA PRO A 22 8.75 9.80 10.27
C PRO A 22 9.22 8.74 9.26
N TRP A 23 8.72 8.86 8.02
CA TRP A 23 9.25 8.05 6.94
C TRP A 23 10.74 8.36 6.76
N PRO A 24 11.59 7.35 6.49
CA PRO A 24 12.99 7.52 6.18
C PRO A 24 13.28 8.47 5.01
N ASP A 25 12.34 8.60 4.06
CA ASP A 25 12.38 9.53 2.92
C ASP A 25 10.94 9.93 2.54
N GLN A 26 10.76 11.01 1.77
CA GLN A 26 9.45 11.47 1.33
C GLN A 26 8.76 10.49 0.38
N ASP A 27 9.55 9.75 -0.42
CA ASP A 27 9.06 8.81 -1.43
C ASP A 27 9.26 7.35 -0.96
N TRP A 28 9.32 7.15 0.35
CA TRP A 28 9.70 5.86 0.92
C TRP A 28 8.66 4.76 0.70
N ASP A 29 7.39 5.12 0.62
CA ASP A 29 6.31 4.24 0.16
C ASP A 29 6.61 3.63 -1.22
N MET A 30 7.11 4.42 -2.17
CA MET A 30 7.51 3.92 -3.49
C MET A 30 8.68 2.95 -3.39
N TYR A 31 9.69 3.24 -2.56
CA TYR A 31 10.84 2.37 -2.36
C TYR A 31 10.46 1.05 -1.67
N VAL A 32 9.50 1.08 -0.75
CA VAL A 32 8.96 -0.12 -0.10
C VAL A 32 8.16 -0.97 -1.10
N CYS A 33 7.43 -0.36 -2.04
CA CYS A 33 6.62 -1.04 -3.07
C CYS A 33 7.43 -1.73 -4.20
N ASN A 34 8.64 -2.18 -3.93
CA ASN A 34 9.59 -2.74 -4.89
C ASN A 34 9.35 -4.22 -5.30
N GLY A 35 8.36 -4.90 -4.70
CA GLY A 35 8.03 -6.30 -4.96
C GLY A 35 8.74 -7.31 -4.08
N LEU A 36 9.75 -6.90 -3.32
CA LEU A 36 10.38 -7.75 -2.29
C LEU A 36 9.60 -7.72 -0.97
N ASN A 37 8.83 -6.66 -0.74
CA ASN A 37 8.17 -6.39 0.53
C ASN A 37 6.66 -6.66 0.52
N ASP A 38 6.08 -7.19 -0.57
CA ASP A 38 4.62 -7.32 -0.74
C ASP A 38 3.96 -8.11 0.41
N ASP A 39 4.50 -9.28 0.76
CA ASP A 39 4.00 -10.09 1.88
C ASP A 39 4.08 -9.34 3.21
N LEU A 40 5.15 -8.57 3.40
CA LEU A 40 5.41 -7.81 4.61
C LEU A 40 4.50 -6.59 4.71
N ILE A 41 4.22 -5.92 3.58
CA ILE A 41 3.22 -4.85 3.47
C ILE A 41 1.87 -5.40 3.91
N LEU A 42 1.42 -6.53 3.33
CA LEU A 42 0.14 -7.11 3.70
C LEU A 42 0.09 -7.55 5.16
N ALA A 43 1.17 -8.17 5.67
CA ALA A 43 1.25 -8.62 7.05
C ALA A 43 1.13 -7.45 8.03
N TYR A 44 1.91 -6.38 7.83
CA TYR A 44 1.87 -5.23 8.74
C TYR A 44 0.63 -4.36 8.59
N ALA A 45 0.02 -4.29 7.40
CA ALA A 45 -1.28 -3.64 7.21
C ALA A 45 -2.40 -4.35 7.99
N ASN A 46 -2.28 -5.67 8.16
CA ASN A 46 -3.22 -6.50 8.93
C ASN A 46 -2.94 -6.52 10.43
N ASP A 47 -1.75 -6.12 10.88
CA ASP A 47 -1.35 -6.22 12.30
C ASP A 47 -1.85 -5.01 13.10
N PRO A 48 -2.84 -5.18 14.01
CA PRO A 48 -3.36 -4.08 14.83
C PRO A 48 -2.35 -3.55 15.85
N SER A 49 -1.25 -4.27 16.11
CA SER A 49 -0.17 -3.83 17.00
C SER A 49 0.93 -3.04 16.30
N CYS A 50 0.94 -3.02 14.96
CA CYS A 50 1.90 -2.25 14.19
C CYS A 50 1.57 -0.75 14.27
N ILE A 51 2.47 0.04 14.89
CA ILE A 51 2.28 1.49 15.01
C ILE A 51 2.25 2.17 13.64
N GLN A 52 2.99 1.62 12.67
CA GLN A 52 3.07 2.12 11.31
C GLN A 52 2.06 1.45 10.36
N ARG A 53 1.03 0.79 10.87
CA ARG A 53 0.03 0.05 10.07
C ARG A 53 -0.55 0.89 8.92
N GLU A 54 -0.90 2.15 9.18
CA GLU A 54 -1.48 3.05 8.16
C GLU A 54 -0.54 3.31 6.98
N PHE A 55 0.78 3.31 7.21
CA PHE A 55 1.77 3.37 6.12
C PHE A 55 1.65 2.16 5.19
N PHE A 56 1.48 0.96 5.75
CA PHE A 56 1.37 -0.25 4.95
C PHE A 56 0.02 -0.35 4.22
N VAL A 57 -1.07 0.14 4.84
CA VAL A 57 -2.34 0.33 4.14
C VAL A 57 -2.15 1.29 2.96
N HIS A 58 -1.49 2.42 3.17
CA HIS A 58 -1.15 3.36 2.10
C HIS A 58 -0.35 2.70 0.96
N CYS A 59 0.65 1.88 1.27
CA CYS A 59 1.39 1.11 0.25
C CYS A 59 0.48 0.19 -0.58
N LEU A 60 -0.52 -0.45 0.04
CA LEU A 60 -1.48 -1.29 -0.69
C LEU A 60 -2.29 -0.46 -1.71
N TYR A 61 -2.75 0.73 -1.32
CA TYR A 61 -3.44 1.65 -2.23
C TYR A 61 -2.49 2.17 -3.32
N GLN A 62 -1.27 2.57 -2.96
CA GLN A 62 -0.22 3.02 -3.88
C GLN A 62 0.04 2.00 -4.99
N LEU A 63 0.16 0.70 -4.68
CA LEU A 63 0.37 -0.35 -5.69
C LEU A 63 -0.74 -0.38 -6.75
N VAL A 64 -2.00 -0.24 -6.32
CA VAL A 64 -3.15 -0.21 -7.22
C VAL A 64 -3.23 1.12 -7.98
N GLY A 65 -2.90 2.22 -7.31
CA GLY A 65 -2.77 3.55 -7.88
C GLY A 65 -1.75 3.57 -9.02
N ASP A 66 -0.54 3.07 -8.76
CA ASP A 66 0.56 2.97 -9.73
C ASP A 66 0.17 2.16 -10.96
N PHE A 67 -0.45 1.00 -10.72
CA PHE A 67 -0.94 0.13 -11.77
C PHE A 67 -1.97 0.86 -12.64
N THR A 68 -2.96 1.51 -12.01
CA THR A 68 -4.10 2.10 -12.71
C THR A 68 -3.73 3.39 -13.44
N ALA A 69 -2.92 4.25 -12.82
CA ALA A 69 -2.54 5.55 -13.38
C ALA A 69 -1.48 5.43 -14.47
N TRP A 70 -0.49 4.54 -14.30
CA TRP A 70 0.74 4.58 -15.10
C TRP A 70 1.13 3.25 -15.73
N SER A 71 0.64 2.12 -15.21
CA SER A 71 1.22 0.80 -15.50
C SER A 71 0.19 -0.27 -15.85
N THR A 72 -0.93 0.07 -16.50
CA THR A 72 -2.03 -0.86 -16.78
C THR A 72 -1.63 -2.05 -17.67
N GLY A 73 -0.55 -1.93 -18.44
CA GLY A 73 0.05 -3.03 -19.22
C GLY A 73 1.12 -3.85 -18.48
N ASN A 74 1.47 -3.49 -17.25
CA ASN A 74 2.51 -4.15 -16.45
C ASN A 74 1.96 -5.43 -15.82
N THR A 75 2.16 -6.55 -16.51
CA THR A 75 1.69 -7.88 -16.07
C THR A 75 2.32 -8.35 -14.76
N VAL A 76 3.54 -7.91 -14.44
CA VAL A 76 4.22 -8.26 -13.18
C VAL A 76 3.55 -7.56 -12.00
N LEU A 77 3.34 -6.24 -12.10
CA LEU A 77 2.64 -5.48 -11.06
C LEU A 77 1.18 -5.95 -10.91
N GLY A 78 0.51 -6.23 -12.03
CA GLY A 78 -0.84 -6.81 -12.00
C GLY A 78 -0.89 -8.14 -11.24
N ALA A 79 0.06 -9.05 -11.50
CA ALA A 79 0.12 -10.34 -10.80
C ALA A 79 0.38 -10.20 -9.30
N ARG A 80 1.25 -9.26 -8.90
CA ARG A 80 1.50 -8.94 -7.48
C ARG A 80 0.22 -8.49 -6.77
N ILE A 81 -0.57 -7.62 -7.41
CA ILE A 81 -1.87 -7.17 -6.86
C ILE A 81 -2.84 -8.34 -6.72
N GLU A 82 -2.93 -9.23 -7.72
CA GLU A 82 -3.77 -10.44 -7.62
C GLU A 82 -3.35 -11.35 -6.46
N GLU A 83 -2.05 -11.55 -6.28
CA GLU A 83 -1.52 -12.37 -5.18
C GLU A 83 -1.84 -11.77 -3.82
N LEU A 84 -1.70 -10.45 -3.66
CA LEU A 84 -2.12 -9.75 -2.45
C LEU A 84 -3.61 -9.90 -2.18
N LEU A 85 -4.47 -9.71 -3.20
CA LEU A 85 -5.92 -9.89 -3.08
C LEU A 85 -6.30 -11.31 -2.67
N ALA A 86 -5.63 -12.32 -3.24
CA ALA A 86 -5.86 -13.73 -2.93
C ALA A 86 -5.53 -14.10 -1.47
N ASN A 87 -4.67 -13.31 -0.81
CA ASN A 87 -4.27 -13.51 0.58
C ASN A 87 -5.10 -12.71 1.60
N VAL A 88 -6.11 -11.94 1.15
CA VAL A 88 -7.07 -11.28 2.06
C VAL A 88 -8.19 -12.23 2.42
N ASP A 89 -8.42 -12.45 3.72
CA ASP A 89 -9.41 -13.40 4.22
C ASP A 89 -10.35 -12.78 5.27
N ALA A 90 -11.21 -13.61 5.88
CA ALA A 90 -12.20 -13.16 6.86
C ALA A 90 -11.60 -12.66 8.19
N LYS A 91 -10.29 -12.84 8.42
CA LYS A 91 -9.56 -12.36 9.60
C LYS A 91 -8.75 -11.11 9.32
N SER A 92 -8.68 -10.68 8.06
CA SER A 92 -7.97 -9.45 7.69
C SER A 92 -8.55 -8.24 8.42
N HIS A 93 -7.68 -7.27 8.68
CA HIS A 93 -8.09 -5.99 9.28
C HIS A 93 -9.13 -5.29 8.40
N GLU A 94 -9.99 -4.46 8.99
CA GLU A 94 -11.08 -3.79 8.26
C GLU A 94 -10.56 -2.92 7.10
N ASP A 95 -9.48 -2.18 7.31
CA ASP A 95 -8.85 -1.37 6.25
C ASP A 95 -8.30 -2.22 5.09
N VAL A 96 -7.76 -3.41 5.38
CA VAL A 96 -7.26 -4.33 4.33
C VAL A 96 -8.44 -4.96 3.58
N SER A 97 -9.53 -5.28 4.30
CA SER A 97 -10.76 -5.76 3.68
C SER A 97 -11.38 -4.68 2.78
N LYS A 98 -11.39 -3.43 3.24
CA LYS A 98 -11.83 -2.27 2.46
C LYS A 98 -10.97 -2.07 1.22
N TRP A 99 -9.65 -2.09 1.37
CA TRP A 99 -8.72 -2.02 0.24
C TRP A 99 -9.01 -3.10 -0.81
N ARG A 100 -9.24 -4.35 -0.39
CA ARG A 100 -9.60 -5.45 -1.30
C ARG A 100 -10.87 -5.14 -2.07
N ASP A 101 -11.94 -4.78 -1.36
CA ASP A 101 -13.26 -4.56 -1.95
C ASP A 101 -13.25 -3.38 -2.93
N GLU A 102 -12.59 -2.29 -2.56
CA GLU A 102 -12.42 -1.12 -3.43
C GLU A 102 -11.54 -1.44 -4.64
N THR A 103 -10.50 -2.25 -4.48
CA THR A 103 -9.64 -2.69 -5.59
C THR A 103 -10.42 -3.54 -6.60
N ILE A 104 -11.25 -4.47 -6.11
CA ILE A 104 -12.12 -5.29 -6.96
C ILE A 104 -13.13 -4.39 -7.69
N ALA A 105 -13.78 -3.46 -6.98
CA ALA A 105 -14.75 -2.53 -7.57
C ALA A 105 -14.11 -1.63 -8.64
N LEU A 106 -12.92 -1.07 -8.37
CA LEU A 106 -12.17 -0.24 -9.33
C LEU A 106 -11.86 -1.04 -10.59
N ARG A 107 -11.32 -2.24 -10.44
CA ARG A 107 -10.92 -3.09 -11.58
C ARG A 107 -12.11 -3.68 -12.33
N GLY A 108 -13.24 -3.85 -11.65
CA GLY A 108 -14.54 -4.21 -12.26
C GLY A 108 -15.24 -3.05 -12.96
N GLY A 109 -14.75 -1.81 -12.79
CA GLY A 109 -15.36 -0.60 -13.35
C GLY A 109 -16.56 -0.07 -12.57
N GLU A 110 -16.78 -0.56 -11.35
CA GLU A 110 -17.84 -0.09 -10.45
C GLU A 110 -17.44 1.17 -9.68
N LEU A 111 -16.12 1.41 -9.55
CA LEU A 111 -15.54 2.59 -8.92
C LEU A 111 -14.68 3.36 -9.93
N SER A 112 -14.79 4.70 -9.94
CA SER A 112 -13.96 5.57 -10.78
C SER A 112 -12.61 5.85 -10.13
N PHE A 113 -11.54 5.79 -10.92
CA PHE A 113 -10.19 6.11 -10.43
C PHE A 113 -10.07 7.58 -9.98
N ASP A 114 -9.54 7.78 -8.78
CA ASP A 114 -9.16 9.09 -8.21
C ASP A 114 -7.68 9.08 -7.82
N LEU A 115 -6.87 9.94 -8.46
CA LEU A 115 -5.42 9.90 -8.27
C LEU A 115 -5.02 10.15 -6.82
N ASN A 116 -5.64 11.12 -6.14
CA ASN A 116 -5.28 11.48 -4.78
C ASN A 116 -5.67 10.39 -3.78
N TYR A 117 -6.84 9.78 -3.96
CA TYR A 117 -7.31 8.71 -3.10
C TYR A 117 -6.44 7.45 -3.18
N TRP A 118 -6.00 7.09 -4.39
CA TRP A 118 -5.25 5.85 -4.63
C TRP A 118 -3.74 6.01 -4.43
N VAL A 119 -3.15 7.13 -4.88
CA VAL A 119 -1.69 7.37 -4.79
C VAL A 119 -1.31 8.14 -3.53
N HIS A 120 -2.21 8.97 -3.00
CA HIS A 120 -1.94 9.77 -1.81
C HIS A 120 -2.87 9.38 -0.67
N HIS A 121 -3.23 8.10 -0.57
CA HIS A 121 -4.25 7.59 0.35
C HIS A 121 -4.09 8.12 1.79
N LEU A 122 -2.86 8.09 2.34
CA LEU A 122 -2.58 8.59 3.70
C LEU A 122 -2.83 10.10 3.86
N TYR A 123 -2.77 10.85 2.76
CA TYR A 123 -2.89 12.32 2.73
C TYR A 123 -4.12 12.78 1.94
N ALA A 124 -5.03 11.89 1.55
CA ALA A 124 -6.14 12.21 0.64
C ALA A 124 -7.01 13.34 1.20
N ASP A 125 -7.24 13.36 2.51
CA ASP A 125 -8.01 14.42 3.20
C ASP A 125 -7.25 15.76 3.35
N GLN A 126 -5.95 15.78 3.07
CA GLN A 126 -5.08 16.95 3.22
C GLN A 126 -4.77 17.63 1.88
N ILE A 127 -5.07 16.98 0.76
CA ILE A 127 -4.93 17.55 -0.58
C ILE A 127 -6.27 18.23 -0.90
N PRO A 128 -6.30 19.57 -1.05
CA PRO A 128 -7.53 20.25 -1.42
C PRO A 128 -8.04 19.71 -2.76
N ASP A 129 -9.30 19.28 -2.82
CA ASP A 129 -10.00 18.98 -4.07
C ASP A 129 -9.74 20.15 -5.03
N GLY A 130 -8.96 19.89 -6.09
CA GLY A 130 -8.74 20.83 -7.18
C GLY A 130 -10.01 20.96 -8.01
N ARG A 131 -11.04 21.61 -7.45
CA ARG A 131 -12.21 22.10 -8.17
C ARG A 131 -12.03 23.56 -8.55
#